data_AF-A0A8W8MGT2-F1
#
_entry.id   AF-A0A8W8MGT2-F1
#
_cell.length_a   1.000
_cell.length_b   1.000
_cell.length_c   1.000
_cell.angle_alpha   90.00
_cell.angle_beta   90.00
_cell.angle_gamma   90.00
#
_symmetry.space_group_name_H-M   'P 1'
#
loop_
_entity.id
_entity.type
_entity.pdbx_description
1 polymer ?
#
loop_
_entity_poly.entity_id
_entity_poly.type
_entity_poly.pdbx_seq_one_letter_code
_entity_poly.pdbx_strand_id
1 'polypeptide(L)'
;MATISTIYPLGSPQEHTPMCEKHDLTLDMTCEDCDEFICSQCAKTDHKDHDWKTISTAGSQRRRELKKTLGKVKEEDVKMMDEKIKKASEQMEDNQKCCDPEVSKLQEHYDAIVSKLDEIKKNFETKLRENLERKNAEVSKKKLVLEKKKEQIKDLVKFLEDKHGTMSDYSLIANLRDLINLVSDTDSDMEKGGYSVSYRRGDISEGSLESMMGQTFDLDDISVTETDSFQYGDECLSVLEAVDKDTCFVNDSRSEYFELIN
;
A
#
# COMPACT_ATOMS: atom_id res chain seq x y z
N MET A 1 -8.78 22.55 2.62
CA MET A 1 -9.39 23.60 3.47
C MET A 1 -10.71 24.01 2.84
N ALA A 2 -11.83 23.49 3.36
CA ALA A 2 -13.16 23.86 2.89
C ALA A 2 -13.48 25.28 3.36
N THR A 3 -13.77 26.17 2.42
CA THR A 3 -14.22 27.54 2.71
C THR A 3 -15.65 27.49 3.23
N ILE A 4 -15.84 27.85 4.51
CA ILE A 4 -17.17 27.99 5.11
C ILE A 4 -17.84 29.21 4.46
N SER A 5 -18.66 28.97 3.45
CA SER A 5 -19.54 30.00 2.89
C SER A 5 -20.60 30.34 3.94
N THR A 6 -20.69 31.61 4.33
CA THR A 6 -21.65 32.05 5.35
C THR A 6 -23.04 32.10 4.71
N ILE A 7 -23.88 31.09 4.98
CA ILE A 7 -25.22 30.93 4.38
C ILE A 7 -26.20 32.03 4.82
N TYR A 8 -25.86 32.80 5.87
CA TYR A 8 -26.70 33.83 6.44
C TYR A 8 -26.06 35.22 6.32
N PRO A 9 -26.53 36.10 5.41
CA PRO A 9 -26.10 37.49 5.37
C PRO A 9 -26.56 38.19 6.65
N LEU A 10 -25.63 38.80 7.38
CA LEU A 10 -25.94 39.59 8.57
C LEU A 10 -26.66 40.88 8.15
N GLY A 11 -27.82 41.16 8.75
CA GLY A 11 -28.58 42.38 8.48
C GLY A 11 -27.88 43.64 9.01
N SER A 12 -28.11 44.78 8.34
CA SER A 12 -27.64 46.10 8.80
C SER A 12 -28.57 46.67 9.89
N PRO A 13 -28.05 47.35 10.93
CA PRO A 13 -28.90 48.10 11.85
C PRO A 13 -29.66 49.20 11.09
N GLN A 14 -31.00 49.13 11.03
CA GLN A 14 -31.82 50.23 10.51
C GLN A 14 -32.12 51.23 11.64
N GLU A 15 -31.82 52.51 11.42
CA GLU A 15 -32.03 53.59 12.40
C GLU A 15 -33.39 54.30 12.26
N HIS A 16 -34.09 54.12 11.13
CA HIS A 16 -35.34 54.83 10.83
C HIS A 16 -36.57 53.94 10.95
N THR A 17 -37.56 54.40 11.70
CA THR A 17 -38.87 53.74 11.82
C THR A 17 -39.74 54.01 10.59
N PRO A 18 -40.25 52.98 9.91
CA PRO A 18 -41.11 53.15 8.74
C PRO A 18 -42.46 53.82 9.07
N MET A 19 -43.07 54.44 8.05
CA MET A 19 -44.39 55.08 8.12
C MET A 19 -45.49 54.10 7.68
N CYS A 20 -46.69 54.22 8.26
CA CYS A 20 -47.86 53.42 7.95
C CYS A 20 -48.47 53.85 6.62
N GLU A 21 -48.61 52.91 5.70
CA GLU A 21 -49.16 53.14 4.36
C GLU A 21 -50.61 53.63 4.36
N LYS A 22 -51.41 53.24 5.37
CA LYS A 22 -52.84 53.59 5.47
C LYS A 22 -53.11 54.94 6.12
N HIS A 23 -52.26 55.33 7.08
CA HIS A 23 -52.56 56.43 8.00
C HIS A 23 -51.51 57.54 8.01
N ASP A 24 -50.40 57.38 7.28
CA ASP A 24 -49.27 58.33 7.26
C ASP A 24 -48.76 58.68 8.67
N LEU A 25 -48.77 57.69 9.56
CA LEU A 25 -48.28 57.76 10.93
C LEU A 25 -47.10 56.81 11.10
N THR A 26 -46.16 57.13 11.97
CA THR A 26 -45.04 56.22 12.29
C THR A 26 -45.54 54.89 12.83
N LEU A 27 -44.94 53.78 12.39
CA LEU A 27 -45.21 52.46 12.96
C LEU A 27 -44.58 52.39 14.35
N ASP A 28 -45.37 52.61 15.39
CA ASP A 28 -44.95 52.72 16.79
C ASP A 28 -45.37 51.52 17.66
N MET A 29 -46.16 50.60 17.09
CA MET A 29 -46.72 49.43 17.74
C MET A 29 -46.39 48.14 16.97
N THR A 30 -46.48 46.99 17.63
CA THR A 30 -46.41 45.67 17.00
C THR A 30 -47.57 44.81 17.50
N CYS A 31 -48.17 44.06 16.58
CA CYS A 31 -49.23 43.11 16.84
C CYS A 31 -48.63 41.71 16.85
N GLU A 32 -48.66 41.02 18.00
CA GLU A 32 -48.08 39.68 18.14
C GLU A 32 -48.94 38.61 17.43
N ASP A 33 -50.26 38.80 17.38
CA ASP A 33 -51.16 37.85 16.69
C ASP A 33 -51.00 37.86 15.16
N CYS A 34 -50.57 38.98 14.59
CA CYS A 34 -50.38 39.16 13.15
C CYS A 34 -48.91 39.14 12.71
N ASP A 35 -47.97 39.19 13.65
CA ASP A 35 -46.53 39.38 13.41
C ASP A 35 -46.23 40.60 12.50
N GLU A 36 -46.89 41.72 12.79
CA GLU A 36 -46.82 42.95 11.98
C GLU A 36 -46.45 44.18 12.83
N PHE A 37 -45.77 45.15 12.21
CA PHE A 37 -45.59 46.50 12.76
C PHE A 37 -46.75 47.39 12.32
N ILE A 38 -47.41 48.03 13.27
CA ILE A 38 -48.64 48.81 13.04
C ILE A 38 -48.53 50.20 13.67
N CYS A 39 -49.33 51.17 13.21
CA CYS A 39 -49.47 52.47 13.88
C CYS A 39 -50.62 52.46 14.89
N SER A 40 -50.63 53.45 15.78
CA SER A 40 -51.68 53.63 16.79
C SER A 40 -53.13 53.69 16.27
N GLN A 41 -53.37 54.00 14.99
CA GLN A 41 -54.71 53.97 14.38
C GLN A 41 -55.11 52.56 13.95
N CYS A 42 -54.21 51.81 13.29
CA CYS A 42 -54.43 50.40 12.97
C CYS A 42 -54.73 49.56 14.22
N ALA A 43 -54.05 49.86 15.34
CA ALA A 43 -54.30 49.21 16.64
C ALA A 43 -55.74 49.40 17.15
N LYS A 44 -56.40 50.52 16.79
CA LYS A 44 -57.77 50.85 17.24
C LYS A 44 -58.86 50.39 16.27
N THR A 45 -58.50 50.15 15.01
CA THR A 45 -59.42 49.71 13.96
C THR A 45 -59.24 48.23 13.69
N ASP A 46 -58.20 47.88 12.94
CA ASP A 46 -58.03 46.59 12.28
C ASP A 46 -57.50 45.52 13.27
N HIS A 47 -56.80 45.96 14.33
CA HIS A 47 -56.21 45.08 15.36
C HIS A 47 -56.83 45.32 16.75
N LYS A 48 -58.06 45.81 16.82
CA LYS A 48 -58.70 46.25 18.07
C LYS A 48 -58.75 45.18 19.16
N ASP A 49 -58.94 43.92 18.76
CA ASP A 49 -59.08 42.77 19.66
C ASP A 49 -57.85 41.86 19.67
N HIS A 50 -56.71 42.32 19.13
CA HIS A 50 -55.45 41.56 19.08
C HIS A 50 -54.49 41.97 20.21
N ASP A 51 -53.54 41.09 20.54
CA ASP A 51 -52.42 41.40 21.44
C ASP A 51 -51.40 42.30 20.72
N TRP A 52 -51.52 43.60 20.95
CA TRP A 52 -50.55 44.58 20.50
C TRP A 52 -49.91 45.31 21.67
N LYS A 53 -48.66 45.72 21.46
CA LYS A 53 -47.89 46.53 22.42
C LYS A 53 -47.02 47.53 21.69
N THR A 54 -46.54 48.54 22.40
CA THR A 54 -45.60 49.50 21.80
C THR A 54 -44.31 48.78 21.40
N ILE A 55 -43.68 49.24 20.31
CA ILE A 55 -42.39 48.69 19.86
C ILE A 55 -41.34 48.81 20.96
N SER A 56 -41.38 49.87 21.77
CA SER A 56 -40.46 50.04 22.90
C SER A 56 -40.62 48.93 23.96
N THR A 57 -41.86 48.59 24.29
CA THR A 57 -42.17 47.50 25.25
C THR A 57 -41.81 46.15 24.66
N ALA A 58 -42.24 45.85 23.42
CA ALA A 58 -41.88 44.61 22.71
C ALA A 58 -40.37 44.46 22.59
N GLY A 59 -39.68 45.50 22.12
CA GLY A 59 -38.24 45.51 21.96
C GLY A 59 -37.50 45.28 23.28
N SER A 60 -37.98 45.88 24.38
CA SER A 60 -37.41 45.63 25.71
C SER A 60 -37.59 44.17 26.16
N GLN A 61 -38.74 43.56 25.89
CA GLN A 61 -39.00 42.15 26.17
C GLN A 61 -38.12 41.23 25.31
N ARG A 62 -38.13 41.42 23.98
CA ARG A 62 -37.35 40.64 23.02
C ARG A 62 -35.85 40.75 23.26
N ARG A 63 -35.34 41.93 23.67
CA ARG A 63 -33.93 42.09 24.10
C ARG A 63 -33.58 41.19 25.29
N ARG A 64 -34.48 41.03 26.27
CA ARG A 64 -34.26 40.14 27.43
C ARG A 64 -34.27 38.67 27.00
N GLU A 65 -35.22 38.26 26.17
CA GLU A 65 -35.31 36.91 25.61
C GLU A 65 -34.07 36.56 24.76
N LEU A 66 -33.67 37.48 23.89
CA LEU A 66 -32.46 37.37 23.07
C LEU A 66 -31.22 37.23 23.96
N LYS A 67 -31.06 38.07 24.98
CA LYS A 67 -29.91 37.97 25.90
C LYS A 67 -29.83 36.60 26.58
N LYS A 68 -30.98 36.04 27.00
CA LYS A 68 -31.05 34.70 27.60
C LYS A 68 -30.67 33.61 26.58
N THR A 69 -31.21 33.70 25.37
CA THR A 69 -30.96 32.72 24.31
C THR A 69 -29.50 32.76 23.84
N LEU A 70 -28.93 33.95 23.62
CA LEU A 70 -27.52 34.12 23.29
C LEU A 70 -26.60 33.57 24.38
N GLY A 71 -26.95 33.73 25.65
CA GLY A 71 -26.22 33.13 26.76
C GLY A 71 -26.17 31.61 26.64
N LYS A 72 -27.32 30.97 26.45
CA LYS A 72 -27.42 29.51 26.26
C LYS A 72 -26.64 29.02 25.05
N VAL A 73 -26.86 29.65 23.88
CA VAL A 73 -26.17 29.27 22.64
C VAL A 73 -24.65 29.37 22.81
N LYS A 74 -24.17 30.45 23.42
CA LYS A 74 -22.73 30.65 23.63
C LYS A 74 -22.14 29.66 24.65
N GLU A 75 -22.86 29.34 25.71
CA GLU A 75 -22.32 28.55 26.82
C GLU A 75 -22.54 27.05 26.68
N GLU A 76 -23.59 26.63 25.98
CA GLU A 76 -23.99 25.23 25.81
C GLU A 76 -23.68 24.77 24.38
N ASP A 77 -24.32 25.37 23.37
CA ASP A 77 -24.25 24.89 21.99
C ASP A 77 -22.84 25.03 21.41
N VAL A 78 -22.23 26.23 21.51
CA VAL A 78 -20.87 26.46 21.00
C VAL A 78 -19.86 25.55 21.70
N LYS A 79 -19.94 25.41 23.03
CA LYS A 79 -19.02 24.52 23.77
C LYS A 79 -19.20 23.05 23.39
N MET A 80 -20.44 22.59 23.21
CA MET A 80 -20.71 21.22 22.75
C MET A 80 -20.13 20.99 21.35
N MET A 81 -20.20 21.99 20.46
CA MET A 81 -19.57 21.91 19.15
C MET A 81 -18.05 21.87 19.27
N ASP A 82 -17.44 22.67 20.14
CA ASP A 82 -15.99 22.62 20.41
C ASP A 82 -15.56 21.22 20.90
N GLU A 83 -16.32 20.60 21.80
CA GLU A 83 -16.06 19.23 22.28
C GLU A 83 -16.18 18.19 21.16
N LYS A 84 -17.19 18.30 20.30
CA LYS A 84 -17.35 17.41 19.14
C LYS A 84 -16.22 17.58 18.15
N ILE A 85 -15.78 18.81 17.88
CA ILE A 85 -14.63 19.11 17.03
C ILE A 85 -13.36 18.48 17.62
N LYS A 86 -13.16 18.60 18.94
CA LYS A 86 -12.01 17.98 19.64
C LYS A 86 -12.03 16.46 19.49
N LYS A 87 -13.18 15.81 19.77
CA LYS A 87 -13.34 14.37 19.60
C LYS A 87 -13.11 13.90 18.16
N ALA A 88 -13.61 14.64 17.18
CA ALA A 88 -13.36 14.34 15.78
C ALA A 88 -11.87 14.44 15.43
N SER A 89 -11.17 15.44 15.98
CA SER A 89 -9.72 15.59 15.81
C SER A 89 -8.96 14.43 16.46
N GLU A 90 -9.31 14.04 17.68
CA GLU A 90 -8.73 12.87 18.37
C GLU A 90 -8.96 11.58 17.58
N GLN A 91 -10.17 11.37 17.05
CA GLN A 91 -10.49 10.22 16.22
C GLN A 91 -9.70 10.21 14.91
N MET A 92 -9.46 11.36 14.28
CA MET A 92 -8.58 11.45 13.11
C MET A 92 -7.13 11.04 13.43
N GLU A 93 -6.62 11.46 14.60
CA GLU A 93 -5.28 11.05 15.05
C GLU A 93 -5.22 9.55 15.33
N ASP A 94 -6.24 8.97 15.97
CA ASP A 94 -6.29 7.55 16.25
C ASP A 94 -6.42 6.72 14.96
N ASN A 95 -7.22 7.17 13.99
CA ASN A 95 -7.28 6.56 12.66
C ASN A 95 -5.89 6.56 11.99
N GLN A 96 -5.12 7.64 12.11
CA GLN A 96 -3.76 7.70 11.58
C GLN A 96 -2.84 6.70 12.29
N LYS A 97 -2.89 6.63 13.62
CA LYS A 97 -2.10 5.65 14.42
C LYS A 97 -2.45 4.21 14.07
N CYS A 98 -3.68 3.93 13.63
CA CYS A 98 -4.07 2.60 13.17
C CYS A 98 -3.59 2.30 11.74
N CYS A 99 -3.45 3.31 10.89
CA CYS A 99 -2.99 3.14 9.51
C CYS A 99 -1.47 2.84 9.43
N ASP A 100 -0.64 3.57 10.19
CA ASP A 100 0.83 3.45 10.10
C ASP A 100 1.37 2.01 10.33
N PRO A 101 0.85 1.23 11.31
CA PRO A 101 1.25 -0.17 11.49
C PRO A 101 0.87 -1.07 10.31
N GLU A 102 -0.30 -0.88 9.70
CA GLU A 102 -0.73 -1.71 8.55
C GLU A 102 0.13 -1.42 7.31
N VAL A 103 0.51 -0.15 7.10
CA VAL A 103 1.50 0.24 6.08
C VAL A 103 2.87 -0.38 6.37
N SER A 104 3.26 -0.46 7.64
CA SER A 104 4.53 -1.10 8.05
C SER A 104 4.51 -2.61 7.80
N LYS A 105 3.41 -3.31 8.12
CA LYS A 105 3.20 -4.72 7.79
C LYS A 105 3.33 -4.97 6.28
N LEU A 106 2.71 -4.11 5.46
CA LEU A 106 2.83 -4.17 3.99
C LEU A 106 4.28 -4.02 3.54
N GLN A 107 5.03 -3.07 4.10
CA GLN A 107 6.43 -2.85 3.75
C GLN A 107 7.32 -4.05 4.12
N GLU A 108 7.13 -4.63 5.30
CA GLU A 108 7.85 -5.83 5.73
C GLU A 108 7.59 -7.01 4.79
N HIS A 109 6.35 -7.20 4.37
CA HIS A 109 5.97 -8.24 3.43
C HIS A 109 6.58 -8.02 2.03
N TYR A 110 6.57 -6.78 1.54
CA TYR A 110 7.26 -6.40 0.30
C TYR A 110 8.76 -6.73 0.38
N ASP A 111 9.44 -6.36 1.47
CA ASP A 111 10.87 -6.62 1.65
C ASP A 111 11.17 -8.13 1.69
N ALA A 112 10.29 -8.92 2.31
CA ALA A 112 10.40 -10.38 2.31
C ALA A 112 10.30 -10.97 0.90
N ILE A 113 9.36 -10.49 0.07
CA ILE A 113 9.22 -10.89 -1.34
C ILE A 113 10.49 -10.56 -2.13
N VAL A 114 10.99 -9.32 -2.01
CA VAL A 114 12.21 -8.87 -2.71
C VAL A 114 13.41 -9.71 -2.31
N SER A 115 13.56 -10.02 -1.03
CA SER A 115 14.63 -10.88 -0.52
C SER A 115 14.60 -12.26 -1.17
N LYS A 116 13.41 -12.88 -1.28
CA LYS A 116 13.25 -14.18 -1.95
C LYS A 116 13.55 -14.12 -3.44
N LEU A 117 13.16 -13.06 -4.12
CA LEU A 117 13.50 -12.85 -5.54
C LEU A 117 15.02 -12.70 -5.74
N ASP A 118 15.71 -12.01 -4.84
CA ASP A 118 17.17 -11.85 -4.89
C ASP A 118 17.90 -13.18 -4.64
N GLU A 119 17.43 -14.02 -3.70
CA GLU A 119 17.92 -15.39 -3.50
C GLU A 119 17.81 -16.21 -4.80
N ILE A 120 16.65 -16.16 -5.46
CA ILE A 120 16.41 -16.87 -6.74
C ILE A 120 17.36 -16.37 -7.83
N LYS A 121 17.52 -15.05 -7.95
CA LYS A 121 18.46 -14.43 -8.91
C LYS A 121 19.89 -14.92 -8.67
N LYS A 122 20.38 -14.85 -7.43
CA LYS A 122 21.73 -15.32 -7.05
C LYS A 122 21.93 -16.79 -7.41
N ASN A 123 20.92 -17.63 -7.18
CA ASN A 123 20.97 -19.05 -7.56
C ASN A 123 21.14 -19.25 -9.08
N PHE A 124 20.45 -18.47 -9.92
CA PHE A 124 20.66 -18.52 -11.37
C PHE A 124 22.06 -18.05 -11.77
N GLU A 125 22.56 -16.96 -11.19
CA GLU A 125 23.90 -16.44 -11.47
C GLU A 125 24.99 -17.46 -11.10
N THR A 126 24.87 -18.11 -9.94
CA THR A 126 25.79 -19.17 -9.49
C THR A 126 25.81 -20.34 -10.47
N LYS A 127 24.64 -20.85 -10.89
CA LYS A 127 24.55 -21.96 -11.86
C LYS A 127 25.22 -21.64 -13.20
N LEU A 128 25.07 -20.41 -13.68
CA LEU A 128 25.72 -19.96 -14.91
C LEU A 128 27.25 -19.93 -14.75
N ARG A 129 27.75 -19.39 -13.64
CA ARG A 129 29.17 -19.29 -13.34
C ARG A 129 29.84 -20.65 -13.16
N GLU A 130 29.22 -21.54 -12.38
CA GLU A 130 29.70 -22.91 -12.19
C GLU A 130 29.76 -23.69 -13.50
N ASN A 131 28.82 -23.46 -14.42
CA ASN A 131 28.85 -24.08 -15.74
C ASN A 131 30.05 -23.58 -16.56
N LEU A 132 30.27 -22.26 -16.56
CA LEU A 132 31.42 -21.66 -17.23
C LEU A 132 32.74 -22.22 -16.69
N GLU A 133 32.89 -22.30 -15.37
CA GLU A 133 34.07 -22.86 -14.71
C GLU A 133 34.32 -24.31 -15.13
N ARG A 134 33.28 -25.15 -15.10
CA ARG A 134 33.36 -26.55 -15.51
C ARG A 134 33.80 -26.68 -16.97
N LYS A 135 33.20 -25.91 -17.87
CA LYS A 135 33.54 -25.92 -19.30
C LYS A 135 34.95 -25.42 -19.56
N ASN A 136 35.37 -24.36 -18.88
CA ASN A 136 36.74 -23.85 -18.97
C ASN A 136 37.77 -24.84 -18.42
N ALA A 137 37.43 -25.62 -17.39
CA ALA A 137 38.30 -26.67 -16.87
C ALA A 137 38.50 -27.80 -17.90
N GLU A 138 37.43 -28.23 -18.59
CA GLU A 138 37.51 -29.20 -19.69
C GLU A 138 38.43 -28.69 -20.83
N VAL A 139 38.21 -27.44 -21.26
CA VAL A 139 39.01 -26.80 -22.31
C VAL A 139 40.48 -26.65 -21.87
N SER A 140 40.73 -26.27 -20.62
CA SER A 140 42.09 -26.11 -20.07
C SER A 140 42.85 -27.43 -20.03
N LYS A 141 42.18 -28.55 -19.69
CA LYS A 141 42.80 -29.89 -19.76
C LYS A 141 43.21 -30.23 -21.20
N LYS A 142 42.33 -30.00 -22.17
CA LYS A 142 42.65 -30.23 -23.60
C LYS A 142 43.80 -29.35 -24.06
N LYS A 143 43.82 -28.07 -23.67
CA LYS A 143 44.91 -27.14 -23.95
C LYS A 143 46.26 -27.66 -23.44
N LEU A 144 46.32 -28.13 -22.19
CA LEU A 144 47.56 -28.66 -21.60
C LEU A 144 48.09 -29.89 -22.34
N VAL A 145 47.20 -30.79 -22.80
CA VAL A 145 47.59 -31.95 -23.62
C VAL A 145 48.21 -31.48 -24.94
N LEU A 146 47.59 -30.51 -25.60
CA LEU A 146 48.11 -29.92 -26.85
C LEU A 146 49.46 -29.22 -26.65
N GLU A 147 49.62 -28.46 -25.57
CA GLU A 147 50.88 -27.79 -25.24
C GLU A 147 52.02 -28.79 -25.01
N LYS A 148 51.75 -29.89 -24.28
CA LYS A 148 52.73 -30.95 -24.06
C LYS A 148 53.12 -31.64 -25.37
N LYS A 149 52.13 -31.96 -26.21
CA LYS A 149 52.36 -32.59 -27.53
C LYS A 149 53.19 -31.67 -28.43
N LYS A 150 52.89 -30.36 -28.45
CA LYS A 150 53.67 -29.35 -29.18
C LYS A 150 55.14 -29.34 -28.76
N GLU A 151 55.43 -29.36 -27.45
CA GLU A 151 56.83 -29.34 -26.98
C GLU A 151 57.55 -30.65 -27.31
N GLN A 152 56.88 -31.81 -27.18
CA GLN A 152 57.45 -33.10 -27.59
C GLN A 152 57.81 -33.14 -29.09
N ILE A 153 56.93 -32.63 -29.95
CA ILE A 153 57.21 -32.52 -31.40
C ILE A 153 58.43 -31.62 -31.62
N LYS A 154 58.47 -30.46 -30.97
CA LYS A 154 59.55 -29.48 -31.11
C LYS A 154 60.90 -30.03 -30.66
N ASP A 155 60.96 -30.74 -29.54
CA ASP A 155 62.17 -31.37 -29.05
C ASP A 155 62.68 -32.47 -29.99
N LEU A 156 61.77 -33.31 -30.50
CA LEU A 156 62.11 -34.39 -31.43
C LEU A 156 62.61 -33.85 -32.77
N VAL A 157 61.96 -32.80 -33.30
CA VAL A 157 62.40 -32.11 -34.53
C VAL A 157 63.80 -31.55 -34.33
N LYS A 158 64.05 -30.83 -33.24
CA LYS A 158 65.38 -30.26 -32.95
C LYS A 158 66.45 -31.34 -32.84
N PHE A 159 66.16 -32.45 -32.15
CA PHE A 159 67.09 -33.57 -32.06
C PHE A 159 67.43 -34.17 -33.42
N LEU A 160 66.44 -34.35 -34.29
CA LEU A 160 66.63 -34.87 -35.64
C LEU A 160 67.43 -33.90 -36.51
N GLU A 161 67.14 -32.61 -36.47
CA GLU A 161 67.91 -31.57 -37.17
C GLU A 161 69.39 -31.61 -36.77
N ASP A 162 69.69 -31.76 -35.47
CA ASP A 162 71.06 -31.79 -34.96
C ASP A 162 71.82 -33.09 -35.24
N LYS A 163 71.14 -34.25 -35.31
CA LYS A 163 71.79 -35.59 -35.26
C LYS A 163 71.60 -36.47 -36.50
N HIS A 164 70.69 -36.13 -37.41
CA HIS A 164 70.35 -37.01 -38.55
C HIS A 164 71.54 -37.46 -39.40
N GLY A 165 72.55 -36.60 -39.61
CA GLY A 165 73.74 -36.95 -40.40
C GLY A 165 74.78 -37.85 -39.70
N THR A 166 74.64 -38.07 -38.39
CA THR A 166 75.61 -38.82 -37.57
C THR A 166 75.03 -40.07 -36.91
N MET A 167 73.72 -40.21 -36.88
CA MET A 167 73.04 -41.36 -36.26
C MET A 167 73.01 -42.56 -37.21
N SER A 168 72.79 -43.75 -36.67
CA SER A 168 72.62 -44.96 -37.48
C SER A 168 71.28 -44.96 -38.23
N ASP A 169 71.23 -45.63 -39.38
CA ASP A 169 70.00 -45.75 -40.18
C ASP A 169 68.83 -46.35 -39.38
N TYR A 170 69.10 -47.31 -38.49
CA TYR A 170 68.10 -47.87 -37.58
C TYR A 170 67.49 -46.77 -36.68
N SER A 171 68.33 -45.97 -36.03
CA SER A 171 67.89 -44.91 -35.14
C SER A 171 67.16 -43.80 -35.91
N LEU A 172 67.61 -43.47 -37.12
CA LEU A 172 66.95 -42.51 -37.99
C LEU A 172 65.52 -42.96 -38.33
N ILE A 173 65.35 -44.21 -38.78
CA ILE A 173 64.05 -44.76 -39.15
C ILE A 173 63.12 -44.84 -37.93
N ALA A 174 63.64 -45.24 -36.76
CA ALA A 174 62.85 -45.30 -35.53
C ALA A 174 62.33 -43.92 -35.11
N ASN A 175 63.21 -42.91 -35.03
CA ASN A 175 62.81 -41.55 -34.63
C ASN A 175 61.90 -40.88 -35.67
N LEU A 176 62.12 -41.13 -36.96
CA LEU A 176 61.24 -40.65 -38.03
C LEU A 176 59.83 -41.23 -37.89
N ARG A 177 59.72 -42.53 -37.56
CA ARG A 177 58.42 -43.17 -37.30
C ARG A 177 57.74 -42.56 -36.07
N ASP A 178 58.47 -42.32 -35.00
CA ASP A 178 57.94 -41.70 -33.79
C ASP A 178 57.41 -40.28 -34.07
N LEU A 179 58.13 -39.49 -34.88
CA LEU A 179 57.68 -38.17 -35.32
C LEU A 179 56.40 -38.25 -36.15
N ILE A 180 56.35 -39.15 -37.14
CA ILE A 180 55.17 -39.35 -37.98
C ILE A 180 53.97 -39.75 -37.12
N ASN A 181 54.14 -40.70 -36.19
CA ASN A 181 53.08 -41.13 -35.29
C ASN A 181 52.58 -39.99 -34.39
N LEU A 182 53.50 -39.18 -33.85
CA LEU A 182 53.15 -38.06 -32.97
C LEU A 182 52.37 -36.96 -33.71
N VAL A 183 52.68 -36.72 -34.99
CA VAL A 183 52.00 -35.73 -35.84
C VAL A 183 50.67 -36.26 -36.40
N SER A 184 50.58 -37.55 -36.70
CA SER A 184 49.40 -38.18 -37.32
C SER A 184 48.25 -38.44 -36.35
N ASP A 185 48.53 -38.41 -35.05
CA ASP A 185 47.55 -38.64 -34.00
C ASP A 185 46.52 -37.48 -33.98
N THR A 186 45.32 -37.76 -34.47
CA THR A 186 44.21 -36.81 -34.73
C THR A 186 43.23 -36.68 -33.56
N ASP A 187 43.44 -37.38 -32.44
CA ASP A 187 42.62 -37.30 -31.21
C ASP A 187 42.63 -35.90 -30.56
N SER A 188 43.40 -34.97 -31.12
CA SER A 188 43.46 -33.56 -30.76
C SER A 188 42.35 -32.67 -31.34
N ASP A 189 41.46 -33.19 -32.20
CA ASP A 189 40.40 -32.38 -32.79
C ASP A 189 39.53 -31.77 -31.68
N MET A 190 39.61 -30.44 -31.56
CA MET A 190 38.83 -29.68 -30.60
C MET A 190 37.36 -29.78 -31.00
N GLU A 191 36.64 -30.78 -30.50
CA GLU A 191 35.19 -30.69 -30.42
C GLU A 191 34.85 -29.33 -29.81
N LYS A 192 34.00 -28.58 -30.51
CA LYS A 192 33.64 -27.19 -30.24
C LYS A 192 32.89 -27.10 -28.92
N GLY A 193 33.61 -27.26 -27.81
CA GLY A 193 33.13 -27.14 -26.44
C GLY A 193 32.92 -25.67 -26.06
N GLY A 194 32.20 -24.93 -26.90
CA GLY A 194 31.80 -23.56 -26.60
C GLY A 194 30.87 -23.53 -25.40
N TYR A 195 30.84 -22.40 -24.70
CA TYR A 195 29.85 -22.15 -23.67
C TYR A 195 28.44 -22.23 -24.30
N SER A 196 27.61 -23.15 -23.82
CA SER A 196 26.34 -23.52 -24.46
C SER A 196 25.11 -23.23 -23.61
N VAL A 197 25.28 -22.59 -22.44
CA VAL A 197 24.17 -22.28 -21.54
C VAL A 197 23.64 -20.88 -21.80
N SER A 198 22.32 -20.77 -21.97
CA SER A 198 21.62 -19.51 -22.20
C SER A 198 20.52 -19.32 -21.16
N TYR A 199 20.38 -18.10 -20.63
CA TYR A 199 19.22 -17.71 -19.83
C TYR A 199 18.02 -17.42 -20.73
N ARG A 200 16.85 -17.93 -20.37
CA ARG A 200 15.57 -17.56 -21.00
C ARG A 200 14.76 -16.79 -19.97
N ARG A 201 14.35 -15.57 -20.32
CA ARG A 201 13.48 -14.74 -19.50
C ARG A 201 12.09 -15.38 -19.35
N GLY A 202 11.53 -15.31 -18.14
CA GLY A 202 10.13 -15.65 -17.88
C GLY A 202 9.21 -14.43 -17.93
N ASP A 203 7.91 -14.70 -17.96
CA ASP A 203 6.87 -13.66 -17.96
C ASP A 203 6.61 -13.11 -16.55
N ILE A 204 6.22 -11.84 -16.47
CA ILE A 204 5.83 -11.17 -15.23
C ILE A 204 4.35 -10.85 -15.33
N SER A 205 3.53 -11.54 -14.53
CA SER A 205 2.07 -11.37 -14.49
C SER A 205 1.70 -10.41 -13.37
N GLU A 206 1.00 -9.32 -13.69
CA GLU A 206 0.52 -8.34 -12.72
C GLU A 206 -0.36 -8.98 -11.65
N GLY A 207 -1.35 -9.80 -12.04
CA GLY A 207 -2.21 -10.48 -11.08
C GLY A 207 -1.48 -11.45 -10.14
N SER A 208 -0.36 -12.05 -10.58
CA SER A 208 0.47 -12.85 -9.67
C SER A 208 1.25 -11.97 -8.69
N LEU A 209 1.69 -10.79 -9.11
CA LEU A 209 2.35 -9.81 -8.23
C LEU A 209 1.38 -9.23 -7.21
N GLU A 210 0.15 -8.91 -7.62
CA GLU A 210 -0.92 -8.46 -6.72
C GLU A 210 -1.25 -9.55 -5.69
N SER A 211 -1.42 -10.80 -6.14
CA SER A 211 -1.67 -11.93 -5.23
C SER A 211 -0.50 -12.18 -4.26
N MET A 212 0.74 -11.94 -4.69
CA MET A 212 1.90 -12.01 -3.80
C MET A 212 1.89 -10.87 -2.78
N MET A 213 1.44 -9.67 -3.16
CA MET A 213 1.38 -8.49 -2.29
C MET A 213 0.29 -8.59 -1.22
N GLY A 214 -0.78 -9.32 -1.50
CA GLY A 214 -1.93 -9.47 -0.61
C GLY A 214 -3.05 -8.49 -0.92
N GLN A 215 -3.95 -8.27 0.04
CA GLN A 215 -5.16 -7.47 -0.13
C GLN A 215 -5.38 -6.56 1.08
N THR A 216 -5.92 -5.37 0.83
CA THR A 216 -6.45 -4.50 1.88
C THR A 216 -7.96 -4.66 1.93
N PHE A 217 -8.52 -4.75 3.13
CA PHE A 217 -9.96 -4.78 3.36
C PHE A 217 -10.32 -3.71 4.39
N ASP A 218 -11.49 -3.10 4.22
CA ASP A 218 -12.08 -2.26 5.25
C ASP A 218 -12.85 -3.17 6.21
N LEU A 219 -12.56 -3.08 7.50
CA LEU A 219 -13.26 -3.86 8.51
C LEU A 219 -14.74 -3.41 8.62
N ASP A 220 -15.04 -2.16 8.29
CA ASP A 220 -16.41 -1.63 8.29
C ASP A 220 -17.27 -2.26 7.18
N ASP A 221 -16.64 -2.82 6.14
CA ASP A 221 -17.32 -3.55 5.06
C ASP A 221 -17.64 -5.02 5.43
N ILE A 222 -17.11 -5.52 6.55
CA ILE A 222 -17.33 -6.89 7.00
C ILE A 222 -18.60 -6.95 7.86
N SER A 223 -19.72 -7.36 7.25
CA SER A 223 -20.93 -7.70 8.02
C SER A 223 -20.82 -9.10 8.61
N VAL A 224 -20.56 -9.20 9.92
CA VAL A 224 -20.56 -10.48 10.64
C VAL A 224 -22.01 -10.97 10.79
N THR A 225 -22.36 -12.09 10.15
CA THR A 225 -23.61 -12.83 10.42
C THR A 225 -23.54 -13.56 11.76
N GLU A 226 -24.67 -13.92 12.36
CA GLU A 226 -24.74 -14.62 13.66
C GLU A 226 -23.71 -15.76 13.78
N THR A 227 -23.02 -15.82 14.92
CA THR A 227 -21.89 -16.71 15.24
C THR A 227 -22.17 -18.19 14.97
N ASP A 228 -23.44 -18.60 15.00
CA ASP A 228 -23.87 -19.98 14.76
C ASP A 228 -23.91 -20.35 13.26
N SER A 229 -23.58 -19.41 12.36
CA SER A 229 -23.58 -19.60 10.90
C SER A 229 -22.23 -20.02 10.33
N PHE A 230 -21.15 -19.93 11.13
CA PHE A 230 -19.80 -20.23 10.64
C PHE A 230 -19.54 -21.74 10.67
N GLN A 231 -19.02 -22.28 9.58
CA GLN A 231 -18.64 -23.69 9.44
C GLN A 231 -17.12 -23.79 9.27
N TYR A 232 -16.50 -24.72 9.99
CA TYR A 232 -15.10 -25.10 9.79
C TYR A 232 -15.06 -26.56 9.36
N GLY A 233 -14.73 -26.81 8.09
CA GLY A 233 -14.93 -28.13 7.49
C GLY A 233 -16.42 -28.47 7.34
N ASP A 234 -16.83 -29.62 7.87
CA ASP A 234 -18.23 -30.10 7.85
C ASP A 234 -19.00 -29.78 9.15
N GLU A 235 -18.38 -29.08 10.12
CA GLU A 235 -18.95 -28.85 11.45
C GLU A 235 -19.23 -27.36 11.73
N CYS A 236 -20.35 -27.08 12.42
CA CYS A 236 -20.72 -25.74 12.84
C CYS A 236 -19.90 -25.31 14.06
N LEU A 237 -19.35 -24.11 13.98
CA LEU A 237 -18.65 -23.46 15.09
C LEU A 237 -19.65 -23.04 16.15
N SER A 238 -19.36 -23.37 17.41
CA SER A 238 -20.18 -23.04 18.58
C SER A 238 -19.59 -21.87 19.37
N VAL A 239 -18.28 -21.66 19.30
CA VAL A 239 -17.60 -20.52 19.92
C VAL A 239 -16.55 -19.96 18.96
N LEU A 240 -16.58 -18.64 18.79
CA LEU A 240 -15.58 -17.86 18.08
C LEU A 240 -15.21 -16.66 18.97
N GLU A 241 -14.02 -16.67 19.55
CA GLU A 241 -13.54 -15.63 20.46
C GLU A 241 -12.21 -15.05 19.95
N ALA A 242 -12.19 -13.75 19.63
CA ALA A 242 -10.97 -13.09 19.18
C ALA A 242 -9.97 -12.96 20.35
N VAL A 243 -8.72 -13.33 20.11
CA VAL A 243 -7.61 -13.17 21.06
C VAL A 243 -6.90 -11.85 20.80
N ASP A 244 -6.61 -11.58 19.52
CA ASP A 244 -6.14 -10.30 19.03
C ASP A 244 -6.61 -10.10 17.57
N LYS A 245 -6.00 -9.13 16.86
CA LYS A 245 -6.37 -8.80 15.48
C LYS A 245 -6.09 -9.93 14.49
N ASP A 246 -5.12 -10.78 14.80
CA ASP A 246 -4.56 -11.76 13.88
C ASP A 246 -4.83 -13.20 14.38
N THR A 247 -5.50 -13.39 15.53
CA THR A 247 -5.74 -14.71 16.13
C THR A 247 -7.08 -14.83 16.83
N CYS A 248 -7.69 -16.02 16.73
CA CYS A 248 -8.94 -16.33 17.42
C CYS A 248 -8.96 -17.76 17.98
N PHE A 249 -9.70 -17.94 19.07
CA PHE A 249 -10.10 -19.24 19.56
C PHE A 249 -11.38 -19.68 18.86
N VAL A 250 -11.36 -20.92 18.41
CA VAL A 250 -12.48 -21.58 17.75
C VAL A 250 -12.83 -22.84 18.51
N ASN A 251 -14.12 -23.10 18.71
CA ASN A 251 -14.60 -24.37 19.22
C ASN A 251 -15.82 -24.86 18.41
N ASP A 252 -15.82 -26.15 18.09
CA ASP A 252 -17.00 -26.83 17.56
C ASP A 252 -17.90 -27.31 18.71
N SER A 253 -19.14 -27.70 18.38
CA SER A 253 -20.13 -28.14 19.40
C SER A 253 -19.83 -29.51 20.04
N ARG A 254 -18.80 -30.22 19.57
CA ARG A 254 -18.41 -31.58 19.97
C ARG A 254 -17.05 -31.66 20.68
N SER A 255 -16.24 -30.61 20.61
CA SER A 255 -14.92 -30.52 21.21
C SER A 255 -14.99 -29.85 22.59
N GLU A 256 -14.29 -30.45 23.55
CA GLU A 256 -14.07 -29.87 24.89
C GLU A 256 -12.86 -28.91 24.93
N TYR A 257 -12.18 -28.71 23.78
CA TYR A 257 -10.95 -27.93 23.67
C TYR A 257 -11.05 -26.83 22.61
N PHE A 258 -10.57 -25.64 22.96
CA PHE A 258 -10.44 -24.51 22.04
C PHE A 258 -9.20 -24.67 21.17
N GLU A 259 -9.36 -24.49 19.85
CA GLU A 259 -8.25 -24.41 18.91
C GLU A 259 -7.87 -22.94 18.66
N LEU A 260 -6.58 -22.62 18.69
CA LEU A 260 -6.07 -21.30 18.34
C LEU A 260 -5.73 -21.26 16.85
N ILE A 261 -6.36 -20.34 16.12
CA ILE A 261 -6.17 -20.17 14.68
C ILE A 261 -5.60 -18.77 14.41
N ASN A 262 -4.60 -18.70 13.52
CA ASN A 262 -4.04 -17.48 12.95
C ASN A 262 -4.69 -17.14 11.60
#